data_AF-A0A2I1Z003-F1
#
_entry.id   AF-A0A2I1Z003-F1
#
_cell.length_a   1.000
_cell.length_b   1.000
_cell.length_c   1.000
_cell.angle_alpha   90.00
_cell.angle_beta   90.00
_cell.angle_gamma   90.00
#
_symmetry.space_group_name_H-M   'P 1'
#
loop_
_entity.id
_entity.type
_entity.pdbx_description
1 polymer ?
#
loop_
_entity_poly.entity_id
_entity_poly.type
_entity_poly.pdbx_seq_one_letter_code
_entity_poly.pdbx_strand_id
1 'polypeptide(L)'
;MYTAIIDFNEFDEIWDTWGTAFDLPNGACFKFWRCTLKFIYTKEIKYLQVISDQKQNIEECLTILSFFTNIPLVIRSISKYNGVLPEIKQQDKMSQWLTKLQIIENSLNRKKNRKKRQLILDLMRMYSIGLQHEYREYIEDEFLMCFKPIEIIAKLVIERERLFYKTKHQQRKVQTQSFLNNLLTDSLSTELDIDSIDNLSGDLINSLDRFLKGRNYTRILLAWNQLKIKIAGNYEFLNPKIKTKFFEINSRIIHELVDIRNSIAHGKICEISENNISYVHFLSCQFISLYVLEKPYAEFYLPTKKFGSKF
;
A
#
# COMPACT_ATOMS: atom_id res chain seq x y z
N MET A 1 0.08 -33.13 1.33
CA MET A 1 0.27 -31.70 1.00
C MET A 1 -1.00 -31.15 0.37
N TYR A 2 -1.06 -29.85 0.12
CA TYR A 2 -2.12 -29.16 -0.61
C TYR A 2 -1.54 -28.47 -1.84
N THR A 3 -2.38 -28.27 -2.87
CA THR A 3 -2.01 -27.48 -4.05
C THR A 3 -3.15 -26.57 -4.49
N ALA A 4 -2.78 -25.41 -5.02
CA ALA A 4 -3.64 -24.56 -5.83
C ALA A 4 -2.98 -24.38 -7.20
N ILE A 5 -3.81 -24.29 -8.24
CA ILE A 5 -3.40 -23.95 -9.60
C ILE A 5 -4.11 -22.65 -9.96
N ILE A 6 -3.32 -21.63 -10.29
CA ILE A 6 -3.80 -20.36 -10.81
C ILE A 6 -3.61 -20.42 -12.32
N ASP A 7 -4.71 -20.57 -13.05
CA ASP A 7 -4.69 -20.58 -14.51
C ASP A 7 -4.70 -19.14 -15.01
N PHE A 8 -3.66 -18.76 -15.75
CA PHE A 8 -3.57 -17.42 -16.33
C PHE A 8 -4.38 -17.28 -17.61
N ASN A 9 -4.76 -18.37 -18.28
CA ASN A 9 -5.61 -18.33 -19.46
C ASN A 9 -7.02 -17.82 -19.12
N GLU A 10 -7.46 -17.94 -17.87
CA GLU A 10 -8.75 -17.39 -17.43
C GLU A 10 -8.80 -15.86 -17.46
N PHE A 11 -7.64 -15.18 -17.48
CA PHE A 11 -7.59 -13.75 -17.72
C PHE A 11 -7.71 -13.38 -19.21
N ASP A 12 -7.44 -14.33 -20.12
CA ASP A 12 -7.59 -14.11 -21.57
C ASP A 12 -9.07 -14.06 -22.00
N GLU A 13 -9.99 -14.72 -21.25
CA GLU A 13 -11.44 -14.68 -21.52
C GLU A 13 -12.09 -13.32 -21.19
N ILE A 14 -11.42 -12.49 -20.39
CA ILE A 14 -11.85 -11.13 -20.05
C ILE A 14 -11.20 -10.13 -21.00
N TRP A 15 -11.31 -10.33 -22.32
CA TRP A 15 -10.86 -9.41 -23.40
C TRP A 15 -9.47 -8.76 -23.20
N ASP A 16 -8.58 -9.40 -22.43
CA ASP A 16 -7.31 -8.81 -22.08
C ASP A 16 -6.28 -9.25 -23.12
N THR A 17 -6.08 -8.39 -24.13
CA THR A 17 -4.89 -8.34 -24.99
C THR A 17 -3.55 -8.10 -24.22
N TRP A 18 -3.50 -8.26 -22.88
CA TRP A 18 -2.45 -7.73 -22.02
C TRP A 18 -1.80 -8.83 -21.18
N GLY A 19 -0.46 -8.94 -21.24
CA GLY A 19 0.33 -10.08 -20.76
C GLY A 19 0.33 -10.29 -19.24
N THR A 20 -0.65 -11.04 -18.74
CA THR A 20 -0.81 -11.56 -17.37
C THR A 20 0.18 -12.69 -17.04
N ALA A 21 1.48 -12.36 -17.05
CA ALA A 21 2.53 -13.32 -16.75
C ALA A 21 3.58 -12.69 -15.85
N PHE A 22 4.12 -13.50 -14.94
CA PHE A 22 5.35 -13.15 -14.28
C PHE A 22 6.47 -13.02 -15.32
N ASP A 23 7.38 -12.09 -15.10
CA ASP A 23 8.61 -12.01 -15.88
C ASP A 23 9.62 -13.05 -15.36
N LEU A 24 9.27 -14.31 -15.59
CA LEU A 24 10.01 -15.49 -15.18
C LEU A 24 10.18 -16.45 -16.36
N PRO A 25 11.26 -17.24 -16.39
CA PRO A 25 11.43 -18.27 -17.42
C PRO A 25 10.36 -19.38 -17.27
N ASN A 26 9.98 -19.98 -18.40
CA ASN A 26 9.10 -21.15 -18.39
C ASN A 26 9.74 -22.29 -17.59
N GLY A 27 8.96 -22.93 -16.71
CA GLY A 27 9.45 -23.99 -15.83
C GLY A 27 10.13 -23.47 -14.56
N ALA A 28 10.12 -22.15 -14.30
CA ALA A 28 10.65 -21.59 -13.07
C ALA A 28 10.04 -22.28 -11.84
N CYS A 29 10.92 -22.77 -10.95
CA CYS A 29 10.52 -23.43 -9.71
C CYS A 29 11.29 -22.83 -8.55
N PHE A 30 10.59 -22.34 -7.53
CA PHE A 30 11.19 -21.62 -6.41
C PHE A 30 10.38 -21.78 -5.12
N LYS A 31 11.01 -21.45 -3.99
CA LYS A 31 10.36 -21.41 -2.68
C LYS A 31 10.03 -19.98 -2.30
N PHE A 32 8.85 -19.81 -1.73
CA PHE A 32 8.45 -18.56 -1.10
C PHE A 32 7.36 -18.83 -0.07
N TRP A 33 7.45 -18.23 1.12
CA TRP A 33 6.40 -18.27 2.13
C TRP A 33 5.91 -19.69 2.47
N ARG A 34 6.87 -20.60 2.72
CA ARG A 34 6.62 -22.04 2.98
C ARG A 34 5.83 -22.76 1.88
N CYS A 35 5.87 -22.22 0.66
CA CYS A 35 5.30 -22.85 -0.52
C CYS A 35 6.41 -23.16 -1.53
N THR A 36 6.22 -24.24 -2.28
CA THR A 36 6.94 -24.50 -3.53
C THR A 36 6.05 -24.03 -4.67
N LEU A 37 6.60 -23.14 -5.51
CA LEU A 37 5.90 -22.55 -6.64
C LEU A 37 6.52 -23.04 -7.94
N LYS A 38 5.68 -23.42 -8.90
CA LYS A 38 6.08 -23.81 -10.25
C LYS A 38 5.30 -22.98 -11.25
N PHE A 39 6.01 -22.22 -12.07
CA PHE A 39 5.44 -21.38 -13.11
C PHE A 39 5.64 -22.03 -14.48
N ILE A 40 4.53 -22.25 -15.18
CA ILE A 40 4.51 -22.74 -16.57
C ILE A 40 3.94 -21.64 -17.45
N TYR A 41 4.65 -21.35 -18.53
CA TYR A 41 4.26 -20.35 -19.52
C TYR A 41 4.65 -20.83 -20.91
N THR A 42 3.74 -21.56 -21.55
CA THR A 42 3.84 -21.99 -22.95
C THR A 42 2.77 -21.31 -23.80
N LYS A 43 2.73 -21.57 -25.10
CA LYS A 43 1.68 -21.03 -25.98
C LYS A 43 0.28 -21.53 -25.62
N GLU A 44 0.18 -22.76 -25.13
CA GLU A 44 -1.08 -23.45 -24.88
C GLU A 44 -1.50 -23.40 -23.40
N ILE A 45 -0.51 -23.36 -22.49
CA ILE A 45 -0.74 -23.54 -21.06
C ILE A 45 0.04 -22.49 -20.28
N LYS A 46 -0.68 -21.71 -19.45
CA LYS A 46 -0.10 -20.67 -18.60
C LYS A 46 -0.65 -20.85 -17.19
N TYR A 47 0.15 -21.29 -16.23
CA TYR A 47 -0.31 -21.40 -14.85
C TYR A 47 0.79 -21.21 -13.81
N LEU A 48 0.36 -20.87 -12.60
CA LEU A 48 1.17 -20.95 -11.39
C LEU A 48 0.62 -22.06 -10.49
N GLN A 49 1.42 -23.10 -10.26
CA GLN A 49 1.11 -24.13 -9.28
C GLN A 49 1.80 -23.77 -7.96
N VAL A 50 1.03 -23.75 -6.88
CA VAL A 50 1.51 -23.48 -5.52
C VAL A 50 1.23 -24.69 -4.66
N ILE A 51 2.25 -25.19 -3.95
CA ILE A 51 2.18 -26.40 -3.14
C ILE A 51 2.69 -26.08 -1.73
N SER A 52 1.97 -26.51 -0.69
CA SER A 52 2.41 -26.40 0.69
C SER A 52 1.80 -27.49 1.58
N ASP A 53 2.35 -27.69 2.76
CA ASP A 53 1.80 -28.60 3.77
C ASP A 53 0.49 -28.09 4.39
N GLN A 54 0.22 -26.78 4.31
CA GLN A 54 -0.96 -26.15 4.90
C GLN A 54 -1.66 -25.24 3.89
N LYS A 55 -3.00 -25.28 3.85
CA LYS A 55 -3.81 -24.41 3.00
C LYS A 55 -3.57 -22.92 3.27
N GLN A 56 -3.44 -22.55 4.54
CA GLN A 56 -3.17 -21.18 4.97
C GLN A 56 -1.89 -20.61 4.33
N ASN A 57 -0.83 -21.41 4.23
CA ASN A 57 0.41 -20.94 3.59
C ASN A 57 0.18 -20.57 2.12
N ILE A 58 -0.64 -21.35 1.40
CA ILE A 58 -0.98 -21.09 -0.01
C ILE A 58 -1.76 -19.77 -0.13
N GLU A 59 -2.77 -19.57 0.71
CA GLU A 59 -3.59 -18.36 0.73
C GLU A 59 -2.77 -17.10 1.00
N GLU A 60 -1.90 -17.15 2.01
CA GLU A 60 -1.03 -16.03 2.35
C GLU A 60 0.03 -15.79 1.28
N CYS A 61 0.64 -16.86 0.73
CA CYS A 61 1.63 -16.78 -0.34
C CYS A 61 1.06 -16.04 -1.55
N LEU A 62 -0.14 -16.43 -1.99
CA LEU A 62 -0.81 -15.83 -3.15
C LEU A 62 -1.28 -14.40 -2.87
N THR A 63 -1.76 -14.10 -1.66
CA THR A 63 -2.10 -12.73 -1.25
C THR A 63 -0.86 -11.81 -1.34
N ILE A 64 0.27 -12.27 -0.81
CA ILE A 64 1.52 -11.50 -0.81
C ILE A 64 2.06 -11.34 -2.24
N LEU A 65 2.10 -12.42 -3.02
CA LEU A 65 2.57 -12.36 -4.40
C LEU A 65 1.69 -11.46 -5.26
N SER A 66 0.36 -11.52 -5.07
CA SER A 66 -0.57 -10.68 -5.81
C SER A 66 -0.28 -9.20 -5.59
N PHE A 67 -0.07 -8.78 -4.33
CA PHE A 67 0.31 -7.41 -4.01
C PHE A 67 1.63 -6.97 -4.64
N PHE A 68 2.68 -7.81 -4.62
CA PHE A 68 4.00 -7.42 -5.14
C PHE A 68 4.14 -7.58 -6.67
N THR A 69 3.23 -8.30 -7.32
CA THR A 69 3.21 -8.47 -8.78
C THR A 69 2.18 -7.57 -9.47
N ASN A 70 1.22 -7.03 -8.72
CA ASN A 70 0.02 -6.37 -9.22
C ASN A 70 -0.84 -7.26 -10.13
N ILE A 71 -0.82 -8.58 -9.90
CA ILE A 71 -1.70 -9.53 -10.59
C ILE A 71 -2.71 -10.08 -9.56
N PRO A 72 -4.02 -10.07 -9.81
CA PRO A 72 -5.02 -10.61 -8.88
C PRO A 72 -4.98 -12.15 -8.90
N LEU A 73 -4.11 -12.75 -8.09
CA LEU A 73 -3.94 -14.21 -8.00
C LEU A 73 -5.09 -14.84 -7.17
N VAL A 74 -6.24 -15.01 -7.81
CA VAL A 74 -7.46 -15.52 -7.15
C VAL A 74 -7.44 -17.05 -7.03
N ILE A 75 -7.64 -17.56 -5.82
CA ILE A 75 -7.74 -19.00 -5.56
C ILE A 75 -9.17 -19.46 -5.83
N ARG A 76 -9.36 -20.33 -6.83
CA ARG A 76 -10.66 -21.00 -7.07
C ARG A 76 -10.84 -22.21 -6.16
N SER A 77 -9.81 -23.04 -6.02
CA SER A 77 -9.86 -24.23 -5.19
C SER A 77 -8.48 -24.63 -4.67
N ILE A 78 -8.48 -25.32 -3.53
CA ILE A 78 -7.28 -25.96 -2.95
C ILE A 78 -7.58 -27.45 -2.80
N SER A 79 -6.81 -28.27 -3.49
CA SER A 79 -6.95 -29.72 -3.51
C SER A 79 -5.82 -30.42 -2.74
N LYS A 80 -6.01 -31.70 -2.43
CA LYS A 80 -4.93 -32.53 -1.86
C LYS A 80 -3.87 -32.77 -2.93
N TYR A 81 -2.62 -32.62 -2.55
CA TYR A 81 -1.48 -32.88 -3.41
C TYR A 81 -0.77 -34.16 -2.97
N ASN A 82 -0.77 -35.15 -3.86
CA ASN A 82 -0.15 -36.47 -3.68
C ASN A 82 1.07 -36.67 -4.62
N GLY A 83 1.45 -35.63 -5.37
CA GLY A 83 2.59 -35.69 -6.30
C GLY A 83 3.93 -35.49 -5.59
N VAL A 84 5.01 -35.74 -6.34
CA VAL A 84 6.37 -35.39 -5.91
C VAL A 84 6.57 -33.89 -6.09
N LEU A 85 7.11 -33.22 -5.06
CA LEU A 85 7.41 -31.79 -5.13
C LEU A 85 8.28 -31.49 -6.35
N PRO A 86 7.94 -30.45 -7.14
CA PRO A 86 8.77 -30.04 -8.26
C PRO A 86 10.19 -29.74 -7.82
N GLU A 87 11.17 -30.19 -8.61
CA GLU A 87 12.57 -29.88 -8.37
C GLU A 87 12.82 -28.38 -8.55
N ILE A 88 13.51 -27.76 -7.60
CA ILE A 88 13.84 -26.34 -7.64
C ILE A 88 15.00 -26.17 -8.61
N LYS A 89 14.74 -25.51 -9.75
CA LYS A 89 15.75 -25.17 -10.75
C LYS A 89 15.92 -23.67 -10.76
N GLN A 90 16.92 -23.19 -10.03
CA GLN A 90 17.31 -21.79 -10.09
C GLN A 90 17.99 -21.53 -11.44
N GLN A 91 17.48 -20.54 -12.16
CA GLN A 91 18.10 -20.01 -13.36
C GLN A 91 18.59 -18.60 -13.07
N ASP A 92 19.71 -18.17 -13.67
CA ASP A 92 20.29 -16.85 -13.43
C ASP A 92 19.29 -15.70 -13.64
N LYS A 93 18.38 -15.87 -14.60
CA LYS A 93 17.28 -14.94 -14.90
C LYS A 93 16.29 -14.76 -13.74
N MET A 94 16.28 -15.64 -12.74
CA MET A 94 15.42 -15.55 -11.54
C MET A 94 16.10 -14.87 -10.36
N SER A 95 17.41 -14.59 -10.42
CA SER A 95 18.21 -14.09 -9.28
C SER A 95 17.63 -12.83 -8.62
N GLN A 96 17.18 -11.86 -9.42
CA GLN A 96 16.55 -10.63 -8.92
C GLN A 96 15.21 -10.92 -8.22
N TRP A 97 14.39 -11.79 -8.81
CA TRP A 97 13.11 -12.21 -8.23
C TRP A 97 13.32 -12.92 -6.89
N LEU A 98 14.24 -13.88 -6.83
CA LEU A 98 14.56 -14.62 -5.61
C LEU A 98 15.10 -13.71 -4.49
N THR A 99 15.96 -12.76 -4.86
CA THR A 99 16.49 -11.76 -3.90
C THR A 99 15.35 -10.91 -3.33
N LYS A 100 14.45 -10.40 -4.18
CA LYS A 100 13.29 -9.62 -3.74
C LYS A 100 12.33 -10.44 -2.87
N LEU A 101 12.02 -11.67 -3.25
CA LEU A 101 11.19 -12.58 -2.45
C LEU A 101 11.80 -12.82 -1.07
N GLN A 102 13.12 -13.02 -0.99
CA GLN A 102 13.81 -13.19 0.29
C GLN A 102 13.74 -11.92 1.14
N ILE A 103 13.93 -10.73 0.55
CA ILE A 103 13.80 -9.45 1.26
C ILE A 103 12.36 -9.26 1.77
N ILE A 104 11.35 -9.56 0.95
CA ILE A 104 9.93 -9.50 1.32
C ILE A 104 9.67 -10.43 2.51
N GLU A 105 10.06 -11.71 2.39
CA GLU A 105 9.84 -12.71 3.42
C GLU A 105 10.52 -12.32 4.73
N ASN A 106 11.78 -11.89 4.69
CA ASN A 106 12.52 -11.42 5.86
C ASN A 106 11.84 -10.20 6.50
N SER A 107 11.36 -9.26 5.70
CA SER A 107 10.70 -8.05 6.18
C SER A 107 9.36 -8.35 6.84
N LEU A 108 8.53 -9.20 6.24
CA LEU A 108 7.24 -9.64 6.81
C LEU A 108 7.44 -10.51 8.06
N ASN A 109 8.52 -11.29 8.10
CA ASN A 109 8.90 -12.10 9.26
C ASN A 109 9.66 -11.31 10.35
N ARG A 110 9.77 -9.97 10.28
CA ARG A 110 10.26 -9.20 11.44
C ARG A 110 9.27 -9.29 12.60
N LYS A 111 9.76 -9.33 13.85
CA LYS A 111 8.93 -9.48 15.08
C LYS A 111 7.74 -8.50 15.12
N LYS A 112 7.96 -7.25 14.71
CA LYS A 112 6.91 -6.20 14.66
C LYS A 112 5.78 -6.51 13.68
N ASN A 113 6.11 -7.13 12.54
CA ASN A 113 5.18 -7.46 11.47
C ASN A 113 4.46 -8.78 11.74
N ARG A 114 5.14 -9.77 12.34
CA ARG A 114 4.48 -11.02 12.79
C ARG A 114 3.30 -10.76 13.73
N LYS A 115 3.44 -9.80 14.66
CA LYS A 115 2.34 -9.40 15.57
C LYS A 115 1.14 -8.77 14.86
N LYS A 116 1.33 -8.28 13.64
CA LYS A 116 0.31 -7.63 12.80
C LYS A 116 0.05 -8.40 11.51
N ARG A 117 0.41 -9.69 11.45
CA ARG A 117 0.39 -10.48 10.21
C ARG A 117 -0.97 -10.44 9.53
N GLN A 118 -2.04 -10.68 10.29
CA GLN A 118 -3.40 -10.68 9.76
C GLN A 118 -3.76 -9.32 9.13
N LEU A 119 -3.54 -8.22 9.86
CA LEU A 119 -3.77 -6.87 9.35
C LEU A 119 -2.98 -6.59 8.06
N ILE A 120 -1.71 -7.01 7.99
CA ILE A 120 -0.89 -6.81 6.79
C ILE A 120 -1.47 -7.59 5.60
N LEU A 121 -1.85 -8.85 5.82
CA LEU A 121 -2.46 -9.69 4.79
C LEU A 121 -3.81 -9.13 4.35
N ASP A 122 -4.63 -8.62 5.27
CA ASP A 122 -5.92 -8.00 4.95
C ASP A 122 -5.74 -6.75 4.09
N LEU A 123 -4.75 -5.91 4.39
CA LEU A 123 -4.41 -4.73 3.59
C LEU A 123 -3.96 -5.10 2.18
N MET A 124 -3.08 -6.09 2.05
CA MET A 124 -2.64 -6.61 0.74
C MET A 124 -3.80 -7.25 -0.04
N ARG A 125 -4.67 -7.99 0.65
CA ARG A 125 -5.86 -8.61 0.05
C ARG A 125 -6.86 -7.57 -0.46
N MET A 126 -7.13 -6.51 0.30
CA MET A 126 -7.99 -5.41 -0.15
C MET A 126 -7.46 -4.80 -1.46
N TYR A 127 -6.15 -4.56 -1.54
CA TYR A 127 -5.53 -4.09 -2.77
C TYR A 127 -5.67 -5.09 -3.92
N SER A 128 -5.40 -6.38 -3.67
CA SER A 128 -5.57 -7.45 -4.67
C SER A 128 -7.00 -7.59 -5.19
N ILE A 129 -8.01 -7.35 -4.34
CA ILE A 129 -9.41 -7.31 -4.77
C ILE A 129 -9.66 -6.08 -5.63
N GLY A 130 -9.10 -4.91 -5.28
CA GLY A 130 -9.15 -3.73 -6.14
C GLY A 130 -8.58 -3.99 -7.53
N LEU A 131 -7.42 -4.66 -7.62
CA LEU A 131 -6.89 -5.12 -8.91
C LEU A 131 -7.89 -6.04 -9.63
N GLN A 132 -8.53 -6.99 -8.94
CA GLN A 132 -9.53 -7.84 -9.60
C GLN A 132 -10.69 -7.04 -10.23
N HIS A 133 -11.08 -5.91 -9.63
CA HIS A 133 -12.08 -5.01 -10.19
C HIS A 133 -11.56 -4.21 -11.39
N GLU A 134 -10.27 -3.83 -11.42
CA GLU A 134 -9.60 -3.27 -12.61
C GLU A 134 -9.80 -4.20 -13.81
N TYR A 135 -9.53 -5.50 -13.64
CA TYR A 135 -9.66 -6.52 -14.69
C TYR A 135 -11.11 -6.76 -15.12
N ARG A 136 -12.11 -6.32 -14.35
CA ARG A 136 -13.53 -6.45 -14.67
C ARG A 136 -14.16 -5.13 -15.10
N GLU A 137 -13.35 -4.08 -15.24
CA GLU A 137 -13.77 -2.72 -15.58
C GLU A 137 -14.78 -2.12 -14.58
N TYR A 138 -14.70 -2.53 -13.30
CA TYR A 138 -15.52 -2.01 -12.20
C TYR A 138 -14.78 -0.89 -11.45
N ILE A 139 -14.70 0.28 -12.10
CA ILE A 139 -13.84 1.40 -11.67
C ILE A 139 -14.16 1.94 -10.26
N GLU A 140 -15.42 1.99 -9.85
CA GLU A 140 -15.81 2.47 -8.51
C GLU A 140 -15.37 1.49 -7.42
N ASP A 141 -15.54 0.19 -7.65
CA ASP A 141 -15.12 -0.86 -6.72
C ASP A 141 -13.59 -0.97 -6.64
N GLU A 142 -12.91 -0.87 -7.79
CA GLU A 142 -11.45 -0.76 -7.88
C GLU A 142 -10.96 0.40 -7.01
N PHE A 143 -11.55 1.58 -7.22
CA PHE A 143 -11.19 2.78 -6.46
C PHE A 143 -11.39 2.58 -4.96
N LEU A 144 -12.56 2.11 -4.53
CA LEU A 144 -12.89 1.93 -3.12
C LEU A 144 -11.97 0.91 -2.44
N MET A 145 -11.72 -0.23 -3.08
CA MET A 145 -10.88 -1.30 -2.54
C MET A 145 -9.42 -0.88 -2.46
N CYS A 146 -8.90 -0.17 -3.47
CA CYS A 146 -7.56 0.41 -3.43
C CYS A 146 -7.42 1.55 -2.43
N PHE A 147 -8.47 2.35 -2.21
CA PHE A 147 -8.46 3.45 -1.25
C PHE A 147 -8.50 2.97 0.21
N LYS A 148 -9.14 1.83 0.48
CA LYS A 148 -9.36 1.33 1.85
C LYS A 148 -8.06 1.12 2.66
N PRO A 149 -6.98 0.53 2.11
CA PRO A 149 -5.69 0.46 2.79
C PRO A 149 -5.14 1.83 3.20
N ILE A 150 -5.34 2.87 2.38
CA ILE A 150 -4.89 4.24 2.67
C ILE A 150 -5.60 4.75 3.93
N GLU A 151 -6.92 4.60 4.03
CA GLU A 151 -7.70 5.03 5.21
C GLU A 151 -7.25 4.32 6.50
N ILE A 152 -7.04 3.01 6.42
CA ILE A 152 -6.65 2.18 7.57
C ILE A 152 -5.25 2.57 8.03
N ILE A 153 -4.29 2.61 7.10
CA ILE A 153 -2.89 2.90 7.43
C ILE A 153 -2.73 4.35 7.88
N ALA A 154 -3.49 5.30 7.35
CA ALA A 154 -3.44 6.69 7.81
C ALA A 154 -3.72 6.82 9.31
N LYS A 155 -4.76 6.12 9.81
CA LYS A 155 -5.07 6.07 11.24
C LYS A 155 -3.91 5.45 12.04
N LEU A 156 -3.39 4.33 11.56
CA LEU A 156 -2.30 3.60 12.22
C LEU A 156 -0.99 4.40 12.26
N VAL A 157 -0.70 5.21 11.23
CA VAL A 157 0.47 6.10 11.21
C VAL A 157 0.30 7.20 12.26
N ILE A 158 -0.85 7.86 12.31
CA ILE A 158 -1.12 8.91 13.31
C ILE A 158 -0.93 8.40 14.73
N GLU A 159 -1.42 7.20 15.02
CA GLU A 159 -1.26 6.53 16.32
C GLU A 159 0.21 6.17 16.60
N ARG A 160 0.89 5.54 15.63
CA ARG A 160 2.30 5.13 15.75
C ARG A 160 3.22 6.32 16.01
N GLU A 161 3.03 7.41 15.28
CA GLU A 161 3.84 8.64 15.41
C GLU A 161 3.35 9.53 16.56
N ARG A 162 2.30 9.11 17.28
CA ARG A 162 1.74 9.80 18.46
C ARG A 162 1.46 11.28 18.21
N LEU A 163 0.98 11.64 17.01
CA LEU A 163 0.91 13.04 16.57
C LEU A 163 0.07 13.93 17.50
N PHE A 164 -0.93 13.35 18.14
CA PHE A 164 -1.87 14.05 19.01
C PHE A 164 -1.79 13.61 20.48
N TYR A 165 -0.65 13.08 20.91
CA TYR A 165 -0.42 12.73 22.32
C TYR A 165 -0.20 13.98 23.17
N LYS A 166 -0.52 13.89 24.47
CA LYS A 166 -0.47 14.99 25.45
C LYS A 166 0.88 15.72 25.46
N THR A 167 1.99 15.00 25.35
CA THR A 167 3.33 15.60 25.33
C THR A 167 3.55 16.49 24.11
N LYS A 168 3.17 16.03 22.91
CA LYS A 168 3.25 16.84 21.67
C LYS A 168 2.24 17.99 21.67
N HIS A 169 1.07 17.79 22.27
CA HIS A 169 0.08 18.85 22.46
C HIS A 169 0.65 19.99 23.31
N GLN A 170 1.28 19.66 24.45
CA GLN A 170 1.91 20.66 25.31
C GLN A 170 3.05 21.40 24.60
N GLN A 171 3.88 20.69 23.83
CA GLN A 171 4.94 21.33 23.02
C GLN A 171 4.36 22.33 22.01
N ARG A 172 3.28 21.95 21.31
CA ARG A 172 2.58 22.87 20.42
C ARG A 172 1.99 24.05 21.18
N LYS A 173 1.48 23.85 22.40
CA LYS A 173 0.94 24.93 23.26
C LYS A 173 1.96 26.01 23.52
N VAL A 174 3.15 25.60 23.94
CA VAL A 174 4.27 26.54 24.15
C VAL A 174 4.62 27.28 22.86
N GLN A 175 4.65 26.60 21.71
CA GLN A 175 4.90 27.25 20.41
C GLN A 175 3.80 28.24 20.02
N THR A 176 2.52 27.90 20.26
CA THR A 176 1.39 28.79 19.99
C THR A 176 1.39 30.00 20.92
N GLN A 177 1.76 29.84 22.19
CA GLN A 177 1.95 30.97 23.11
C GLN A 177 2.99 31.94 22.57
N SER A 178 4.15 31.42 22.15
CA SER A 178 5.20 32.25 21.56
C SER A 178 4.73 32.97 20.29
N PHE A 179 4.00 32.28 19.41
CA PHE A 179 3.43 32.89 18.21
C PHE A 179 2.42 34.00 18.54
N LEU A 180 1.51 33.76 19.50
CA LEU A 180 0.50 34.74 19.90
C LEU A 180 1.14 35.98 20.50
N ASN A 181 2.13 35.82 21.38
CA ASN A 181 2.83 36.96 21.98
C ASN A 181 3.48 37.83 20.90
N ASN A 182 4.20 37.22 19.94
CA ASN A 182 4.79 37.98 18.85
C ASN A 182 3.72 38.70 18.00
N LEU A 183 2.61 38.03 17.68
CA LEU A 183 1.51 38.65 16.92
C LEU A 183 0.91 39.85 17.66
N LEU A 184 0.69 39.72 18.97
CA LEU A 184 0.09 40.77 19.81
C LEU A 184 1.03 41.97 19.94
N THR A 185 2.31 41.73 20.23
CA THR A 185 3.30 42.81 20.40
C THR A 185 3.63 43.47 19.06
N ASP A 186 3.94 42.69 18.03
CA ASP A 186 4.49 43.21 16.77
C ASP A 186 3.42 43.79 15.85
N SER A 187 2.21 43.21 15.84
CA SER A 187 1.16 43.61 14.90
C SER A 187 0.04 44.43 15.54
N LEU A 188 -0.21 44.23 16.84
CA LEU A 188 -1.34 44.86 17.54
C LEU A 188 -0.89 45.81 18.65
N SER A 189 0.41 45.92 18.92
CA SER A 189 0.99 46.76 19.97
C SER A 189 0.30 46.58 21.32
N THR A 190 -0.02 45.33 21.66
CA THR A 190 -0.76 44.96 22.87
C THR A 190 -0.12 43.73 23.54
N GLU A 191 -0.46 43.52 24.80
CA GLU A 191 -0.02 42.36 25.58
C GLU A 191 -1.22 41.83 26.37
N LEU A 192 -1.28 40.51 26.49
CA LEU A 192 -2.25 39.82 27.33
C LEU A 192 -1.51 39.24 28.54
N ASP A 193 -2.22 39.09 29.66
CA ASP A 193 -1.68 38.40 30.83
C ASP A 193 -1.43 36.90 30.55
N ILE A 194 -0.65 36.27 31.43
CA ILE A 194 -0.20 34.88 31.27
C ILE A 194 -1.38 33.91 31.19
N ASP A 195 -2.43 34.12 32.00
CA ASP A 195 -3.58 33.22 32.06
C ASP A 195 -4.43 33.35 30.79
N SER A 196 -4.62 34.57 30.27
CA SER A 196 -5.29 34.84 29.00
C SER A 196 -4.56 34.18 27.82
N ILE A 197 -3.23 34.27 27.76
CA ILE A 197 -2.42 33.61 26.73
C ILE A 197 -2.47 32.07 26.86
N ASP A 198 -2.43 31.55 28.08
CA ASP A 198 -2.52 30.10 28.33
C ASP A 198 -3.87 29.53 27.90
N ASN A 199 -4.96 30.23 28.18
CA ASN A 199 -6.31 29.83 27.75
C ASN A 199 -6.47 29.90 26.23
N LEU A 200 -6.12 31.05 25.62
CA LEU A 200 -6.26 31.24 24.17
C LEU A 200 -5.42 30.22 23.36
N SER A 201 -4.18 29.99 23.77
CA SER A 201 -3.33 28.98 23.14
C SER A 201 -3.90 27.57 23.28
N GLY A 202 -4.48 27.24 24.43
CA GLY A 202 -5.19 25.98 24.65
C GLY A 202 -6.36 25.78 23.70
N ASP A 203 -7.23 26.79 23.58
CA ASP A 203 -8.41 26.76 22.72
C ASP A 203 -8.05 26.61 21.23
N LEU A 204 -7.06 27.39 20.77
CA LEU A 204 -6.58 27.34 19.39
C LEU A 204 -6.04 25.95 19.04
N ILE A 205 -5.23 25.35 19.91
CA ILE A 205 -4.69 24.01 19.64
C ILE A 205 -5.76 22.95 19.73
N ASN A 206 -6.69 23.05 20.67
CA ASN A 206 -7.80 22.11 20.75
C ASN A 206 -8.70 22.20 19.52
N SER A 207 -8.89 23.40 18.96
CA SER A 207 -9.59 23.59 17.69
C SER A 207 -8.82 22.98 16.51
N LEU A 208 -7.52 23.23 16.42
CA LEU A 208 -6.64 22.67 15.39
C LEU A 208 -6.61 21.14 15.44
N ASP A 209 -6.39 20.55 16.61
CA ASP A 209 -6.38 19.09 16.81
C ASP A 209 -7.73 18.48 16.41
N ARG A 210 -8.86 19.13 16.74
CA ARG A 210 -10.20 18.67 16.32
C ARG A 210 -10.35 18.69 14.81
N PHE A 211 -9.94 19.78 14.15
CA PHE A 211 -9.97 19.89 12.69
C PHE A 211 -9.12 18.80 12.02
N LEU A 212 -7.87 18.62 12.49
CA LEU A 212 -6.92 17.67 11.91
C LEU A 212 -7.31 16.21 12.14
N LYS A 213 -7.94 15.88 13.29
CA LYS A 213 -8.44 14.52 13.58
C LYS A 213 -9.76 14.21 12.89
N GLY A 214 -10.61 15.21 12.74
CA GLY A 214 -12.02 15.04 12.37
C GLY A 214 -12.28 14.68 10.91
N ARG A 215 -11.31 14.89 10.00
CA ARG A 215 -11.51 14.68 8.56
C ARG A 215 -10.64 13.55 8.01
N ASN A 216 -11.17 12.77 7.08
CA ASN A 216 -10.41 11.72 6.38
C ASN A 216 -9.22 12.32 5.61
N TYR A 217 -9.48 13.39 4.87
CA TYR A 217 -8.46 14.13 4.12
C TYR A 217 -7.27 14.55 4.98
N THR A 218 -7.51 15.23 6.11
CA THR A 218 -6.43 15.72 6.97
C THR A 218 -5.61 14.56 7.56
N ARG A 219 -6.28 13.46 7.94
CA ARG A 219 -5.60 12.27 8.45
C ARG A 219 -4.70 11.62 7.42
N ILE A 220 -5.19 11.44 6.19
CA ILE A 220 -4.41 10.85 5.09
C ILE A 220 -3.25 11.78 4.73
N LEU A 221 -3.47 13.08 4.63
CA LEU A 221 -2.42 14.06 4.34
C LEU A 221 -1.32 14.05 5.40
N LEU A 222 -1.68 14.09 6.68
CA LEU A 222 -0.71 14.02 7.78
C LEU A 222 0.07 12.71 7.74
N ALA A 223 -0.61 11.57 7.57
CA ALA A 223 0.03 10.28 7.49
C ALA A 223 0.99 10.19 6.30
N TRP A 224 0.57 10.68 5.12
CA TRP A 224 1.42 10.72 3.93
C TRP A 224 2.68 11.54 4.18
N ASN A 225 2.56 12.73 4.76
CA ASN A 225 3.71 13.56 5.09
C ASN A 225 4.66 12.88 6.10
N GLN A 226 4.13 12.19 7.13
CA GLN A 226 4.95 11.42 8.06
C GLN A 226 5.71 10.28 7.35
N LEU A 227 5.08 9.60 6.40
CA LEU A 227 5.74 8.55 5.62
C LEU A 227 6.80 9.14 4.66
N LYS A 228 6.50 10.27 4.00
CA LYS A 228 7.43 10.96 3.10
C LYS A 228 8.69 11.43 3.81
N ILE A 229 8.58 12.01 5.01
CA ILE A 229 9.73 12.54 5.77
C ILE A 229 10.78 11.43 6.01
N LYS A 230 10.35 10.18 6.21
CA LYS A 230 11.27 9.04 6.41
C LYS A 230 12.08 8.69 5.17
N ILE A 231 11.62 9.10 3.99
CA ILE A 231 12.22 8.80 2.68
C ILE A 231 13.00 10.01 2.14
N ALA A 232 12.50 11.22 2.37
CA ALA A 232 12.93 12.46 1.72
C ALA A 232 14.41 12.84 1.93
N GLY A 233 15.07 12.33 2.99
CA GLY A 233 16.47 12.66 3.27
C GLY A 233 17.51 11.69 2.69
N ASN A 234 17.19 10.40 2.57
CA ASN A 234 18.20 9.35 2.48
C ASN A 234 17.91 8.24 1.45
N TYR A 235 16.81 8.33 0.71
CA TYR A 235 16.45 7.30 -0.26
C TYR A 235 16.73 7.76 -1.69
N GLU A 236 17.62 7.03 -2.36
CA GLU A 236 17.88 7.20 -3.77
C GLU A 236 16.86 6.39 -4.58
N PHE A 237 15.94 7.11 -5.24
CA PHE A 237 14.99 6.47 -6.14
C PHE A 237 15.71 6.02 -7.41
N LEU A 238 15.75 4.70 -7.63
CA LEU A 238 16.31 4.10 -8.84
C LEU A 238 15.55 4.51 -10.12
N ASN A 239 14.27 4.87 -10.00
CA ASN A 239 13.44 5.31 -11.11
C ASN A 239 12.98 6.78 -10.92
N PRO A 240 13.40 7.72 -11.80
CA PRO A 240 13.01 9.12 -11.74
C PRO A 240 11.50 9.36 -11.83
N LYS A 241 10.75 8.54 -12.58
CA LYS A 241 9.29 8.67 -12.70
C LYS A 241 8.59 8.37 -11.37
N ILE A 242 9.04 7.33 -10.67
CA ILE A 242 8.54 7.01 -9.32
C ILE A 242 8.84 8.17 -8.36
N LYS A 243 10.05 8.73 -8.43
CA LYS A 243 10.44 9.89 -7.64
C LYS A 243 9.49 11.07 -7.90
N THR A 244 9.29 11.44 -9.17
CA THR A 244 8.40 12.53 -9.56
C THR A 244 6.99 12.30 -9.04
N LYS A 245 6.39 11.13 -9.32
CA LYS A 245 5.04 10.79 -8.86
C LYS A 245 4.92 10.82 -7.33
N PHE A 246 5.95 10.36 -6.62
CA PHE A 246 6.00 10.38 -5.15
C PHE A 246 5.92 11.80 -4.58
N PHE A 247 6.62 12.76 -5.20
CA PHE A 247 6.61 14.16 -4.76
C PHE A 247 5.41 14.95 -5.30
N GLU A 248 4.84 14.54 -6.43
CA GLU A 248 3.64 15.13 -7.01
C GLU A 248 2.41 14.97 -6.11
N ILE A 249 2.29 13.84 -5.39
CA ILE A 249 1.20 13.62 -4.42
C ILE A 249 1.24 14.69 -3.32
N ASN A 250 0.32 15.65 -3.47
CA ASN A 250 0.15 16.81 -2.62
C ASN A 250 -1.25 16.85 -2.00
N SER A 251 -1.52 17.93 -1.26
CA SER A 251 -2.81 18.13 -0.58
C SER A 251 -4.01 18.13 -1.53
N ARG A 252 -3.88 18.71 -2.73
CA ARG A 252 -4.97 18.80 -3.71
C ARG A 252 -5.37 17.42 -4.20
N ILE A 253 -4.40 16.60 -4.61
CA ILE A 253 -4.65 15.24 -5.08
C ILE A 253 -5.31 14.40 -3.97
N ILE A 254 -4.80 14.46 -2.73
CA ILE A 254 -5.38 13.70 -1.62
C ILE A 254 -6.82 14.16 -1.33
N HIS A 255 -7.11 15.46 -1.42
CA HIS A 255 -8.47 15.97 -1.23
C HIS A 255 -9.42 15.44 -2.29
N GLU A 256 -9.03 15.50 -3.56
CA GLU A 256 -9.80 15.00 -4.70
C GLU A 256 -10.12 13.50 -4.55
N LEU A 257 -9.14 12.68 -4.19
CA LEU A 257 -9.37 11.25 -3.97
C LEU A 257 -10.34 10.97 -2.80
N VAL A 258 -10.30 11.79 -1.75
CA VAL A 258 -11.24 11.69 -0.62
C VAL A 258 -12.65 12.10 -1.03
N ASP A 259 -12.79 13.12 -1.88
CA ASP A 259 -14.08 13.57 -2.39
C ASP A 259 -14.71 12.51 -3.30
N ILE A 260 -13.93 11.88 -4.19
CA ILE A 260 -14.36 10.74 -5.01
C ILE A 260 -14.83 9.61 -4.09
N ARG A 261 -13.99 9.18 -3.14
CA ARG A 261 -14.34 8.13 -2.17
C ARG A 261 -15.66 8.39 -1.47
N ASN A 262 -15.86 9.62 -0.98
CA ASN A 262 -17.08 9.99 -0.27
C ASN A 262 -18.28 10.05 -1.20
N SER A 263 -18.10 10.49 -2.45
CA SER A 263 -19.16 10.52 -3.46
C SER A 263 -19.68 9.10 -3.75
N ILE A 264 -18.77 8.16 -4.02
CA ILE A 264 -19.13 6.75 -4.24
C ILE A 264 -19.85 6.19 -3.01
N ALA A 265 -19.29 6.40 -1.80
CA ALA A 265 -19.88 5.89 -0.56
C ALA A 265 -21.28 6.45 -0.24
N HIS A 266 -21.64 7.60 -0.82
CA HIS A 266 -22.96 8.21 -0.69
C HIS A 266 -23.86 7.95 -1.90
N GLY A 267 -23.47 7.07 -2.82
CA GLY A 267 -24.24 6.73 -4.03
C GLY A 267 -24.38 7.90 -5.00
N LYS A 268 -23.44 8.87 -4.97
CA LYS A 268 -23.42 9.99 -5.90
C LYS A 268 -22.64 9.60 -7.15
N ILE A 269 -23.14 10.01 -8.31
CA ILE A 269 -22.41 9.92 -9.57
C ILE A 269 -21.15 10.78 -9.46
N CYS A 270 -19.98 10.18 -9.71
CA CYS A 270 -18.71 10.89 -9.78
C CYS A 270 -17.88 10.40 -10.97
N GLU A 271 -17.21 11.32 -11.64
CA GLU A 271 -16.24 10.98 -12.68
C GLU A 271 -14.92 10.55 -12.04
N ILE A 272 -14.42 9.38 -12.43
CA ILE A 272 -13.14 8.85 -11.98
C ILE A 272 -12.21 8.79 -13.19
N SER A 273 -11.21 9.66 -13.23
CA SER A 273 -10.22 9.66 -14.32
C SER A 273 -9.18 8.56 -14.12
N GLU A 274 -8.49 8.19 -15.21
CA GLU A 274 -7.34 7.28 -15.15
C GLU A 274 -6.25 7.78 -14.19
N ASN A 275 -6.07 9.09 -14.07
CA ASN A 275 -5.12 9.66 -13.12
C ASN A 275 -5.56 9.41 -11.67
N ASN A 276 -6.86 9.49 -11.37
CA ASN A 276 -7.37 9.19 -10.03
C ASN A 276 -7.10 7.73 -9.65
N ILE A 277 -7.34 6.79 -10.58
CA ILE A 277 -7.02 5.37 -10.41
C ILE A 277 -5.51 5.17 -10.23
N SER A 278 -4.71 5.77 -11.10
CA SER A 278 -3.25 5.73 -11.04
C SER A 278 -2.69 6.25 -9.72
N TYR A 279 -3.28 7.30 -9.13
CA TYR A 279 -2.88 7.84 -7.83
C TYR A 279 -3.35 6.98 -6.66
N VAL A 280 -4.57 6.44 -6.69
CA VAL A 280 -5.05 5.58 -5.59
C VAL A 280 -4.28 4.27 -5.51
N HIS A 281 -3.95 3.65 -6.66
CA HIS A 281 -3.09 2.46 -6.70
C HIS A 281 -1.70 2.77 -6.14
N PHE A 282 -1.10 3.87 -6.61
CA PHE A 282 0.22 4.29 -6.15
C PHE A 282 0.23 4.54 -4.65
N LEU A 283 -0.72 5.32 -4.12
CA LEU A 283 -0.81 5.61 -2.71
C LEU A 283 -1.07 4.35 -1.88
N SER A 284 -1.95 3.46 -2.32
CA SER A 284 -2.23 2.20 -1.62
C SER A 284 -0.95 1.36 -1.45
N CYS A 285 -0.21 1.15 -2.55
CA CYS A 285 1.06 0.45 -2.53
C CYS A 285 2.10 1.12 -1.62
N GLN A 286 2.26 2.45 -1.72
CA GLN A 286 3.22 3.18 -0.90
C GLN A 286 2.84 3.19 0.58
N PHE A 287 1.55 3.37 0.92
CA PHE A 287 1.10 3.32 2.31
C PHE A 287 1.39 1.95 2.92
N ILE A 288 1.06 0.86 2.21
CA ILE A 288 1.34 -0.51 2.66
C ILE A 288 2.87 -0.71 2.79
N SER A 289 3.64 -0.44 1.75
CA SER A 289 5.08 -0.71 1.75
C SER A 289 5.84 0.14 2.78
N LEU A 290 5.56 1.45 2.86
CA LEU A 290 6.25 2.34 3.80
C LEU A 290 5.84 2.08 5.25
N TYR A 291 4.58 1.70 5.50
CA TYR A 291 4.15 1.38 6.85
C TYR A 291 4.72 0.04 7.34
N VAL A 292 4.70 -0.99 6.49
CA VAL A 292 5.04 -2.38 6.86
C VAL A 292 6.53 -2.70 6.66
N LEU A 293 7.09 -2.27 5.53
CA LEU A 293 8.43 -2.63 5.06
C LEU A 293 9.43 -1.49 5.20
N GLU A 294 8.95 -0.27 5.47
CA GLU A 294 9.74 0.95 5.69
C GLU A 294 10.60 1.38 4.50
N LYS A 295 10.27 0.88 3.31
CA LYS A 295 10.86 1.31 2.04
C LYS A 295 9.78 1.52 0.97
N PRO A 296 10.07 2.30 -0.09
CA PRO A 296 9.17 2.48 -1.20
C PRO A 296 8.84 1.15 -1.89
N TYR A 297 7.62 1.04 -2.43
CA TYR A 297 7.11 -0.20 -3.03
C TYR A 297 8.00 -0.73 -4.16
N ALA A 298 8.64 0.15 -4.92
CA ALA A 298 9.51 -0.17 -6.06
C ALA A 298 10.65 -1.16 -5.73
N GLU A 299 11.15 -1.14 -4.49
CA GLU A 299 12.18 -2.06 -4.00
C GLU A 299 11.72 -3.52 -4.00
N PHE A 300 10.41 -3.72 -3.81
CA PHE A 300 9.79 -5.03 -3.62
C PHE A 300 8.97 -5.47 -4.82
N TYR A 301 8.64 -4.55 -5.73
CA TYR A 301 7.89 -4.86 -6.93
C TYR A 301 8.55 -6.00 -7.70
N LEU A 302 7.79 -7.06 -7.95
CA LEU A 302 8.20 -8.24 -8.70
C LEU A 302 7.77 -8.04 -10.15
N PRO A 303 8.73 -7.88 -11.09
CA PRO A 303 8.41 -7.59 -12.48
C PRO A 303 7.45 -8.61 -13.09
N THR A 304 6.46 -8.07 -13.80
CA THR A 304 5.50 -8.81 -14.63
C THR A 304 5.56 -8.29 -16.05
N LYS A 305 5.12 -9.12 -17.01
CA LYS A 305 5.09 -8.74 -18.43
C LYS A 305 4.09 -7.61 -18.71
N LYS A 306 3.09 -7.39 -17.84
CA LYS A 306 2.09 -6.29 -17.94
C LYS A 306 2.69 -4.92 -17.64
N PHE A 307 3.59 -4.80 -16.65
CA PHE A 307 3.89 -3.53 -15.99
C PHE A 307 5.33 -3.01 -16.20
N GLY A 308 6.03 -3.44 -17.26
CA GLY A 308 7.37 -2.94 -17.61
C GLY A 308 7.49 -1.42 -17.84
N SER A 309 6.38 -0.67 -17.87
CA SER A 309 6.34 0.77 -18.18
C SER A 309 5.58 1.67 -17.18
N LYS A 310 4.87 1.11 -16.18
CA LYS A 310 3.95 1.88 -15.30
C LYS A 310 4.49 2.21 -13.90
N PHE A 311 5.68 1.73 -13.54
CA PHE A 311 6.37 2.09 -12.29
C PHE A 311 7.78 2.58 -12.59
#